data_AF-T2HR32-F1
#
_entry.id   AF-T2HR32-F1
#
_cell.length_a   1.000
_cell.length_b   1.000
_cell.length_c   1.000
_cell.angle_alpha   90.00
_cell.angle_beta   90.00
_cell.angle_gamma   90.00
#
_symmetry.space_group_name_H-M   'P 1'
#
loop_
_entity.id
_entity.type
_entity.pdbx_description
1 polymer ?
#
loop_
_entity_poly.entity_id
_entity_poly.type
_entity_poly.pdbx_seq_one_letter_code
_entity_poly.pdbx_strand_id
1 'polypeptide(L)'
;ARPAYKITTSAPGSDLAGETAAALAAASIVLKSADSSYAATLLTHAKQLFNFANTHRGIYSQSISDAAGFYSSSSYADELVWAAVWLYKATKDNTYLTQAESLYQEGNLQNSNGGFDWDTKTSAVEILMSQISSNSIHKTKAKSYLDYMVNNQQKTPKGLLYIDQWGTLRHACNVAYLLLQASRLGIGDSTSYTKMAKSQMDYALGSTGFSYVIGVGSKYPTHAQ
;
A
#
# COMPACT_ATOMS: atom_id res chain seq x y z
N ALA A 1 -0.51 -4.86 -32.95
CA ALA A 1 -0.31 -6.01 -32.02
C ALA A 1 -0.37 -5.50 -30.58
N ARG A 2 -0.67 -6.36 -29.59
CA ARG A 2 -0.63 -6.04 -28.15
C ARG A 2 0.38 -6.98 -27.47
N PRO A 3 1.67 -6.60 -27.38
CA PRO A 3 2.71 -7.47 -26.82
C PRO A 3 2.44 -7.82 -25.36
N ALA A 4 2.88 -9.01 -24.94
CA ALA A 4 2.88 -9.44 -23.55
C ALA A 4 4.32 -9.58 -23.05
N TYR A 5 4.63 -8.86 -21.97
CA TYR A 5 5.92 -8.93 -21.29
C TYR A 5 5.80 -9.76 -20.02
N LYS A 6 6.91 -10.33 -19.55
CA LYS A 6 6.95 -11.15 -18.33
C LYS A 6 8.29 -11.00 -17.62
N ILE A 7 8.26 -11.20 -16.31
CA ILE A 7 9.44 -11.41 -15.48
C ILE A 7 9.80 -12.89 -15.43
N THR A 8 11.08 -13.19 -15.28
CA THR A 8 11.64 -14.55 -15.20
C THR A 8 12.79 -14.57 -14.20
N THR A 9 13.39 -15.74 -13.97
CA THR A 9 14.58 -15.85 -13.11
C THR A 9 15.80 -15.09 -13.64
N SER A 10 15.89 -14.87 -14.96
CA SER A 10 16.94 -14.08 -15.62
C SER A 10 16.55 -12.62 -15.85
N ALA A 11 15.29 -12.26 -15.62
CA ALA A 11 14.73 -10.93 -15.76
C ALA A 11 13.74 -10.68 -14.60
N PRO A 12 14.25 -10.51 -13.36
CA PRO A 12 13.44 -10.50 -12.14
C PRO A 12 12.55 -9.25 -12.00
N GLY A 13 11.63 -9.29 -11.03
CA GLY A 13 10.75 -8.19 -10.66
C GLY A 13 10.07 -8.46 -9.32
N SER A 14 10.83 -8.25 -8.25
CA SER A 14 10.43 -8.53 -6.87
C SER A 14 9.27 -7.65 -6.40
N ASP A 15 9.28 -6.40 -6.82
CA ASP A 15 8.20 -5.43 -6.64
C ASP A 15 6.89 -5.95 -7.25
N LEU A 16 6.89 -6.23 -8.55
CA LEU A 16 5.71 -6.69 -9.28
C LEU A 16 5.21 -8.04 -8.76
N ALA A 17 6.10 -9.00 -8.55
CA ALA A 17 5.74 -10.32 -8.02
C ALA A 17 5.29 -10.23 -6.55
N GLY A 18 5.91 -9.37 -5.75
CA GLY A 18 5.58 -9.13 -4.34
C GLY A 18 4.20 -8.51 -4.18
N GLU A 19 3.89 -7.42 -4.89
CA GLU A 19 2.57 -6.80 -4.86
C GLU A 19 1.48 -7.77 -5.36
N THR A 20 1.77 -8.54 -6.41
CA THR A 20 0.83 -9.58 -6.88
C THR A 20 0.63 -10.67 -5.83
N ALA A 21 1.68 -11.11 -5.14
CA ALA A 21 1.57 -12.07 -4.06
C ALA A 21 0.73 -11.53 -2.89
N ALA A 22 0.93 -10.26 -2.52
CA ALA A 22 0.15 -9.58 -1.49
C ALA A 22 -1.34 -9.53 -1.87
N ALA A 23 -1.65 -9.14 -3.12
CA ALA A 23 -3.02 -9.07 -3.62
C ALA A 23 -3.72 -10.44 -3.58
N LEU A 24 -3.05 -11.49 -4.06
CA LEU A 24 -3.59 -12.86 -4.05
C LEU A 24 -3.78 -13.39 -2.63
N ALA A 25 -2.84 -13.12 -1.72
CA ALA A 25 -2.97 -13.49 -0.31
C ALA A 25 -4.14 -12.75 0.36
N ALA A 26 -4.29 -11.45 0.14
CA ALA A 26 -5.41 -10.67 0.65
C ALA A 26 -6.76 -11.17 0.10
N ALA A 27 -6.84 -11.42 -1.21
CA ALA A 27 -8.04 -11.96 -1.84
C ALA A 27 -8.41 -13.35 -1.30
N SER A 28 -7.42 -14.20 -1.02
CA SER A 28 -7.66 -15.52 -0.41
C SER A 28 -8.33 -15.43 0.97
N ILE A 29 -8.04 -14.39 1.75
CA ILE A 29 -8.69 -14.15 3.05
C ILE A 29 -10.16 -13.78 2.84
N VAL A 30 -10.42 -12.85 1.92
CA VAL A 30 -11.78 -12.34 1.63
C VAL A 30 -12.68 -13.44 1.10
N LEU A 31 -12.16 -14.26 0.17
CA LEU A 31 -12.96 -15.26 -0.54
C LEU A 31 -13.10 -16.58 0.20
N LYS A 32 -12.36 -16.79 1.30
CA LYS A 32 -12.31 -18.08 2.02
C LYS A 32 -13.68 -18.64 2.40
N SER A 33 -14.63 -17.80 2.80
CA SER A 33 -15.98 -18.21 3.19
C SER A 33 -16.93 -18.37 2.02
N ALA A 34 -16.73 -17.64 0.93
CA ALA A 34 -17.60 -17.66 -0.24
C ALA A 34 -17.19 -18.74 -1.26
N ASP A 35 -15.88 -18.93 -1.45
CA ASP A 35 -15.29 -19.92 -2.34
C ASP A 35 -13.92 -20.36 -1.80
N SER A 36 -13.94 -21.40 -0.97
CA SER A 36 -12.74 -21.92 -0.31
C SER A 36 -11.77 -22.60 -1.29
N SER A 37 -12.28 -23.18 -2.38
CA SER A 37 -11.45 -23.81 -3.42
C SER A 37 -10.64 -22.75 -4.16
N TYR A 38 -11.30 -21.68 -4.61
CA TYR A 38 -10.60 -20.60 -5.30
C TYR A 38 -9.66 -19.84 -4.36
N ALA A 39 -10.06 -19.62 -3.10
CA ALA A 39 -9.16 -19.05 -2.09
C ALA A 39 -7.87 -19.89 -1.93
N ALA A 40 -7.95 -21.22 -1.97
CA ALA A 40 -6.78 -22.10 -1.93
C ALA A 40 -5.89 -21.97 -3.18
N THR A 41 -6.49 -21.81 -4.36
CA THR A 41 -5.76 -21.52 -5.61
C THR A 41 -5.01 -20.20 -5.52
N LEU A 42 -5.68 -19.14 -5.07
CA LEU A 42 -5.06 -17.81 -4.89
C LEU A 42 -3.89 -17.87 -3.91
N LEU A 43 -4.08 -18.53 -2.76
CA LEU A 43 -3.02 -18.66 -1.76
C LEU A 43 -1.84 -19.48 -2.27
N THR A 44 -2.07 -20.53 -3.06
CA THR A 44 -1.00 -21.30 -3.72
C THR A 44 -0.13 -20.40 -4.59
N HIS A 45 -0.75 -19.60 -5.45
CA HIS A 45 -0.01 -18.68 -6.32
C HIS A 45 0.65 -17.52 -5.56
N ALA A 46 0.02 -17.01 -4.50
CA ALA A 46 0.64 -16.00 -3.63
C ALA A 46 1.98 -16.49 -3.06
N LYS A 47 2.01 -17.74 -2.56
CA LYS A 47 3.23 -18.34 -2.02
C LYS A 47 4.31 -18.52 -3.09
N GLN A 48 3.94 -18.98 -4.28
CA GLN A 48 4.86 -19.18 -5.40
C GLN A 48 5.48 -17.85 -5.87
N LEU A 49 4.65 -16.82 -6.03
CA LEU A 49 5.09 -15.49 -6.47
C LEU A 49 5.97 -14.81 -5.42
N PHE A 50 5.62 -14.91 -4.14
CA PHE A 50 6.48 -14.40 -3.08
C PHE A 50 7.83 -15.12 -3.03
N ASN A 51 7.84 -16.45 -3.17
CA ASN A 51 9.08 -17.20 -3.25
C ASN A 51 9.95 -16.73 -4.43
N PHE A 52 9.34 -16.59 -5.61
CA PHE A 52 10.03 -16.04 -6.78
C PHE A 52 10.59 -14.63 -6.52
N ALA A 53 9.77 -13.72 -5.99
CA ALA A 53 10.14 -12.35 -5.68
C ALA A 53 11.32 -12.27 -4.71
N ASN A 54 11.30 -13.11 -3.68
CA ASN A 54 12.30 -13.11 -2.62
C ASN A 54 13.59 -13.85 -3.00
N THR A 55 13.52 -14.86 -3.87
CA THR A 55 14.70 -15.60 -4.36
C THR A 55 15.40 -14.89 -5.52
N HIS A 56 14.64 -14.25 -6.42
CA HIS A 56 15.17 -13.57 -7.61
C HIS A 56 14.95 -12.06 -7.49
N ARG A 57 15.88 -11.39 -6.81
CA ARG A 57 15.77 -9.96 -6.47
C ARG A 57 15.97 -9.06 -7.68
N GLY A 58 15.07 -8.11 -7.91
CA GLY A 58 15.24 -7.07 -8.92
C GLY A 58 14.02 -6.18 -9.12
N ILE A 59 14.21 -5.06 -9.81
CA ILE A 59 13.16 -4.08 -10.11
C ILE A 59 12.48 -4.47 -11.43
N TYR A 60 11.16 -4.63 -11.45
CA TYR A 60 10.49 -5.17 -12.64
C TYR A 60 10.63 -4.26 -13.86
N SER A 61 10.68 -2.93 -13.67
CA SER A 61 10.79 -1.97 -14.77
C SER A 61 12.16 -2.00 -15.45
N GLN A 62 13.16 -2.66 -14.85
CA GLN A 62 14.44 -2.97 -15.50
C GLN A 62 14.35 -4.21 -16.40
N SER A 63 13.43 -5.13 -16.10
CA SER A 63 13.16 -6.34 -16.88
C SER A 63 12.11 -6.11 -17.98
N ILE A 64 11.10 -5.30 -17.68
CA ILE A 64 10.03 -4.88 -18.58
C ILE A 64 10.23 -3.39 -18.84
N SER A 65 11.19 -3.06 -19.70
CA SER A 65 11.61 -1.68 -19.96
C SER A 65 10.50 -0.78 -20.51
N ASP A 66 9.51 -1.35 -21.19
CA ASP A 66 8.32 -0.62 -21.65
C ASP A 66 7.58 0.05 -20.49
N ALA A 67 7.55 -0.60 -19.30
CA ALA A 67 6.89 -0.06 -18.12
C ALA A 67 7.66 1.11 -17.46
N ALA A 68 8.96 1.26 -17.71
CA ALA A 68 9.80 2.26 -17.06
C ALA A 68 9.37 3.71 -17.37
N GLY A 69 8.71 3.95 -18.51
CA GLY A 69 8.15 5.25 -18.86
C GLY A 69 6.81 5.58 -18.20
N PHE A 70 6.18 4.62 -17.53
CA PHE A 70 4.81 4.75 -17.00
C PHE A 70 4.73 4.49 -15.50
N TYR A 71 5.24 3.33 -15.10
CA TYR A 71 5.21 2.82 -13.73
C TYR A 71 6.61 2.30 -13.36
N SER A 72 7.63 3.15 -13.45
CA SER A 72 8.94 2.73 -12.96
C SER A 72 8.91 2.54 -11.46
N SER A 73 9.33 1.37 -11.00
CA SER A 73 9.47 1.12 -9.57
C SER A 73 10.69 1.80 -8.99
N SER A 74 10.55 2.37 -7.80
CA SER A 74 11.66 2.99 -7.05
C SER A 74 12.36 2.02 -6.09
N SER A 75 11.65 1.00 -5.63
CA SER A 75 12.09 0.03 -4.63
C SER A 75 11.27 -1.25 -4.79
N TYR A 76 11.86 -2.39 -4.41
CA TYR A 76 11.11 -3.63 -4.18
C TYR A 76 11.09 -4.05 -2.70
N ALA A 77 11.86 -3.35 -1.86
CA ALA A 77 12.15 -3.80 -0.50
C ALA A 77 10.88 -3.83 0.34
N ASP A 78 10.04 -2.80 0.20
CA ASP A 78 8.77 -2.68 0.87
C ASP A 78 7.70 -3.63 0.33
N GLU A 79 7.70 -3.96 -0.96
CA GLU A 79 6.83 -4.99 -1.55
C GLU A 79 7.13 -6.38 -0.99
N LEU A 80 8.39 -6.71 -0.73
CA LEU A 80 8.75 -7.98 -0.12
C LEU A 80 8.23 -8.08 1.32
N VAL A 81 8.32 -7.01 2.11
CA VAL A 81 7.75 -6.98 3.46
C VAL A 81 6.23 -7.03 3.39
N TRP A 82 5.62 -6.25 2.50
CA TRP A 82 4.18 -6.21 2.28
C TRP A 82 3.60 -7.58 1.92
N ALA A 83 4.22 -8.30 0.99
CA ALA A 83 3.84 -9.65 0.61
C ALA A 83 3.95 -10.63 1.76
N ALA A 84 5.05 -10.60 2.52
CA ALA A 84 5.26 -11.46 3.68
C ALA A 84 4.20 -11.21 4.77
N VAL A 85 3.86 -9.94 5.04
CA VAL A 85 2.79 -9.56 5.98
C VAL A 85 1.44 -10.15 5.54
N TRP A 86 1.06 -10.01 4.27
CA TRP A 86 -0.21 -10.54 3.78
C TRP A 86 -0.26 -12.07 3.78
N LEU A 87 0.84 -12.73 3.44
CA LEU A 87 0.96 -14.18 3.56
C LEU A 87 0.80 -14.63 5.01
N TYR A 88 1.48 -13.98 5.97
CA TYR A 88 1.26 -14.26 7.39
C TYR A 88 -0.21 -14.10 7.79
N LYS A 89 -0.86 -13.01 7.36
CA LYS A 89 -2.27 -12.77 7.67
C LYS A 89 -3.18 -13.89 7.12
N ALA A 90 -2.86 -14.41 5.94
CA ALA A 90 -3.63 -15.46 5.27
C ALA A 90 -3.38 -16.87 5.82
N THR A 91 -2.14 -17.18 6.25
CA THR A 91 -1.73 -18.54 6.63
C THR A 91 -1.61 -18.74 8.14
N LYS A 92 -1.34 -17.67 8.90
CA LYS A 92 -0.86 -17.71 10.29
C LYS A 92 0.46 -18.47 10.48
N ASP A 93 1.21 -18.65 9.39
CA ASP A 93 2.52 -19.30 9.42
C ASP A 93 3.60 -18.29 9.83
N ASN A 94 4.20 -18.52 11.00
CA ASN A 94 5.20 -17.63 11.59
C ASN A 94 6.46 -17.47 10.71
N THR A 95 6.75 -18.37 9.78
CA THR A 95 7.85 -18.19 8.84
C THR A 95 7.72 -16.88 8.06
N TYR A 96 6.50 -16.51 7.65
CA TYR A 96 6.29 -15.24 6.93
C TYR A 96 6.44 -14.02 7.83
N LEU A 97 6.08 -14.10 9.12
CA LEU A 97 6.31 -13.01 10.07
C LEU A 97 7.81 -12.81 10.33
N THR A 98 8.55 -13.91 10.52
CA THR A 98 10.02 -13.87 10.65
C THR A 98 10.67 -13.27 9.41
N GLN A 99 10.21 -13.66 8.21
CA GLN A 99 10.68 -13.06 6.96
C GLN A 99 10.33 -11.57 6.87
N ALA A 100 9.11 -11.17 7.24
CA ALA A 100 8.71 -9.76 7.21
C ALA A 100 9.60 -8.89 8.10
N GLU A 101 9.91 -9.32 9.34
CA GLU A 101 10.83 -8.61 10.23
C GLU A 101 12.25 -8.52 9.65
N SER A 102 12.76 -9.64 9.12
CA SER A 102 14.09 -9.68 8.51
C SER A 102 14.20 -8.76 7.31
N LEU A 103 13.21 -8.80 6.41
CA LEU A 103 13.16 -7.97 5.20
C LEU A 103 12.96 -6.49 5.54
N TYR A 104 12.20 -6.17 6.59
CA TYR A 104 12.02 -4.80 7.06
C TYR A 104 13.34 -4.18 7.53
N GLN A 105 14.17 -4.96 8.24
CA GLN A 105 15.52 -4.56 8.63
C GLN A 105 16.47 -4.49 7.42
N GLU A 106 16.48 -5.52 6.56
CA GLU A 106 17.31 -5.58 5.35
C GLU A 106 17.06 -4.39 4.42
N GLY A 107 15.79 -4.05 4.18
CA GLY A 107 15.38 -2.91 3.37
C GLY A 107 15.52 -1.55 4.05
N ASN A 108 15.93 -1.52 5.32
CA ASN A 108 16.09 -0.30 6.11
C ASN A 108 14.81 0.56 6.20
N LEU A 109 13.63 -0.08 6.19
CA LEU A 109 12.33 0.62 6.14
C LEU A 109 12.10 1.55 7.36
N GLN A 110 12.68 1.23 8.51
CA GLN A 110 12.61 2.06 9.72
C GLN A 110 13.18 3.48 9.53
N ASN A 111 14.05 3.69 8.54
CA ASN A 111 14.64 4.98 8.21
C ASN A 111 13.98 5.65 6.99
N SER A 112 12.94 5.03 6.44
CA SER A 112 12.10 5.65 5.40
C SER A 112 11.31 6.84 5.97
N ASN A 113 10.95 7.75 5.05
CA ASN A 113 10.04 8.86 5.30
C ASN A 113 8.56 8.42 5.32
N GLY A 114 8.29 7.12 5.13
CA GLY A 114 6.95 6.57 5.04
C GLY A 114 6.32 6.80 3.66
N GLY A 115 5.00 6.65 3.58
CA GLY A 115 4.24 6.77 2.35
C GLY A 115 3.34 5.57 2.09
N PHE A 116 2.35 5.79 1.23
CA PHE A 116 1.47 4.74 0.72
C PHE A 116 0.83 5.11 -0.61
N ASP A 117 1.26 4.44 -1.66
CA ASP A 117 0.69 4.49 -3.00
C ASP A 117 0.96 3.18 -3.75
N TRP A 118 1.10 3.20 -5.07
CA TRP A 118 1.35 2.00 -5.88
C TRP A 118 2.83 1.59 -5.88
N ASP A 119 3.74 2.52 -5.60
CA ASP A 119 5.21 2.34 -5.64
C ASP A 119 5.83 2.29 -4.23
N THR A 120 5.13 2.79 -3.20
CA THR A 120 5.59 2.73 -1.81
C THR A 120 4.53 2.17 -0.87
N LYS A 121 4.89 1.20 -0.02
CA LYS A 121 4.00 0.54 0.96
C LYS A 121 4.38 0.77 2.41
N THR A 122 5.47 1.48 2.68
CA THR A 122 6.13 1.52 4.00
C THR A 122 5.17 1.82 5.15
N SER A 123 4.37 2.87 5.10
CA SER A 123 3.49 3.22 6.24
C SER A 123 2.32 2.25 6.40
N ALA A 124 1.86 1.61 5.32
CA ALA A 124 0.86 0.55 5.40
C ALA A 124 1.45 -0.74 6.01
N VAL A 125 2.69 -1.08 5.64
CA VAL A 125 3.47 -2.17 6.23
C VAL A 125 3.60 -1.95 7.74
N GLU A 126 4.03 -0.77 8.18
CA GLU A 126 4.20 -0.45 9.61
C GLU A 126 2.88 -0.58 10.40
N ILE A 127 1.76 -0.12 9.83
CA ILE A 127 0.43 -0.29 10.44
C ILE A 127 0.07 -1.78 10.57
N LEU A 128 0.25 -2.57 9.50
CA LEU A 128 -0.08 -3.99 9.54
C LEU A 128 0.86 -4.78 10.47
N MET A 129 2.16 -4.50 10.44
CA MET A 129 3.17 -5.11 11.31
C MET A 129 2.86 -4.84 12.78
N SER A 130 2.36 -3.65 13.13
CA SER A 130 1.93 -3.33 14.50
C SER A 130 0.81 -4.24 15.05
N GLN A 131 0.07 -4.93 14.18
CA GLN A 131 -0.98 -5.86 14.58
C GLN A 131 -0.45 -7.28 14.84
N ILE A 132 0.67 -7.64 14.21
CA ILE A 132 1.13 -9.03 14.11
C ILE A 132 2.50 -9.27 14.74
N SER A 133 3.28 -8.21 14.93
CA SER A 133 4.60 -8.24 15.56
C SER A 133 4.56 -7.70 16.97
N SER A 134 5.45 -8.21 17.83
CA SER A 134 5.73 -7.65 19.16
C SER A 134 6.67 -6.44 19.12
N ASN A 135 7.31 -6.15 17.99
CA ASN A 135 8.24 -5.04 17.85
C ASN A 135 7.49 -3.69 17.78
N SER A 136 7.69 -2.86 18.80
CA SER A 136 6.99 -1.58 18.96
C SER A 136 7.44 -0.50 17.96
N ILE A 137 8.54 -0.72 17.23
CA ILE A 137 9.03 0.23 16.21
C ILE A 137 7.98 0.48 15.13
N HIS A 138 7.25 -0.55 14.72
CA HIS A 138 6.23 -0.48 13.66
C HIS A 138 5.12 0.49 14.04
N LYS A 139 4.59 0.36 15.27
CA LYS A 139 3.59 1.28 15.81
C LYS A 139 4.13 2.71 15.93
N THR A 140 5.39 2.85 16.35
CA THR A 140 6.04 4.14 16.55
C THR A 140 6.21 4.89 15.23
N LYS A 141 6.69 4.20 14.19
CA LYS A 141 6.91 4.77 12.85
C LYS A 141 5.60 5.10 12.14
N ALA A 142 4.62 4.20 12.20
CA ALA A 142 3.28 4.46 11.67
C ALA A 142 2.66 5.72 12.31
N LYS A 143 2.72 5.84 13.64
CA LYS A 143 2.25 7.04 14.36
C LYS A 143 3.01 8.28 13.93
N SER A 144 4.34 8.22 13.84
CA SER A 144 5.17 9.37 13.46
C SER A 144 4.81 9.91 12.07
N TYR A 145 4.64 9.03 11.09
CA TYR A 145 4.23 9.43 9.74
C TYR A 145 2.84 10.08 9.77
N LEU A 146 1.86 9.44 10.40
CA LEU A 146 0.48 9.92 10.41
C LEU A 146 0.32 11.24 11.19
N ASP A 147 1.03 11.42 12.29
CA ASP A 147 1.08 12.70 13.01
C ASP A 147 1.67 13.81 12.13
N TYR A 148 2.71 13.52 11.35
CA TYR A 148 3.26 14.47 10.39
C TYR A 148 2.22 14.83 9.31
N MET A 149 1.52 13.84 8.75
CA MET A 149 0.49 14.07 7.73
C MET A 149 -0.63 14.98 8.25
N VAL A 150 -1.07 14.76 9.48
CA VAL A 150 -2.12 15.57 10.10
C VAL A 150 -1.62 16.99 10.39
N ASN A 151 -0.48 17.12 11.06
CA ASN A 151 -0.07 18.38 11.67
C ASN A 151 0.79 19.27 10.76
N ASN A 152 1.63 18.67 9.92
CA ASN A 152 2.75 19.38 9.28
C ASN A 152 2.73 19.32 7.75
N GLN A 153 2.15 18.26 7.15
CA GLN A 153 2.10 18.15 5.69
C GLN A 153 1.41 19.38 5.08
N GLN A 154 1.98 19.86 3.98
CA GLN A 154 1.42 20.94 3.17
C GLN A 154 -0.04 20.65 2.79
N LYS A 155 -0.87 21.67 2.95
CA LYS A 155 -2.29 21.63 2.57
C LYS A 155 -2.59 22.80 1.65
N THR A 156 -3.55 22.61 0.74
CA THR A 156 -4.14 23.73 0.00
C THR A 156 -4.85 24.68 0.97
N PRO A 157 -5.14 25.94 0.57
CA PRO A 157 -5.90 26.87 1.42
C PRO A 157 -7.27 26.34 1.87
N LYS A 158 -7.86 25.39 1.13
CA LYS A 158 -9.12 24.72 1.46
C LYS A 158 -8.95 23.39 2.22
N GLY A 159 -7.73 23.04 2.66
CA GLY A 159 -7.48 21.93 3.58
C GLY A 159 -7.18 20.55 2.97
N LEU A 160 -7.13 20.42 1.64
CA LEU A 160 -6.65 19.18 0.98
C LEU A 160 -5.16 18.98 1.22
N LEU A 161 -4.74 17.79 1.65
CA LEU A 161 -3.34 17.36 1.68
C LEU A 161 -2.74 17.42 0.27
N TYR A 162 -1.71 18.26 0.10
CA TYR A 162 -1.01 18.42 -1.17
C TYR A 162 0.35 17.72 -1.06
N ILE A 163 0.43 16.48 -1.54
CA ILE A 163 1.63 15.64 -1.46
C ILE A 163 2.40 15.67 -2.77
N ASP A 164 1.70 15.42 -3.87
CA ASP A 164 2.23 15.47 -5.23
C ASP A 164 1.19 16.08 -6.17
N GLN A 165 1.65 16.66 -7.28
CA GLN A 165 0.79 17.19 -8.34
C GLN A 165 0.08 16.08 -9.11
N TRP A 166 0.72 14.91 -9.26
CA TRP A 166 0.17 13.74 -9.92
C TRP A 166 -0.73 12.97 -8.97
N GLY A 167 -2.04 13.02 -9.22
CA GLY A 167 -3.01 12.30 -8.40
C GLY A 167 -3.07 12.83 -6.98
N THR A 168 -3.10 14.15 -6.79
CA THR A 168 -3.19 14.81 -5.47
C THR A 168 -4.31 14.20 -4.60
N LEU A 169 -5.50 14.00 -5.18
CA LEU A 169 -6.61 13.37 -4.47
C LEU A 169 -6.35 11.90 -4.14
N ARG A 170 -5.69 11.13 -5.02
CA ARG A 170 -5.29 9.75 -4.73
C ARG A 170 -4.42 9.71 -3.47
N HIS A 171 -3.42 10.59 -3.39
CA HIS A 171 -2.52 10.65 -2.24
C HIS A 171 -3.25 11.05 -0.95
N ALA A 172 -4.11 12.07 -1.00
CA ALA A 172 -4.92 12.47 0.15
C ALA A 172 -5.86 11.35 0.62
N CYS A 173 -6.49 10.63 -0.32
CA CYS A 173 -7.36 9.50 -0.01
C CYS A 173 -6.60 8.31 0.58
N ASN A 174 -5.40 8.00 0.08
CA ASN A 174 -4.56 6.95 0.63
C ASN A 174 -4.20 7.25 2.10
N VAL A 175 -3.83 8.48 2.40
CA VAL A 175 -3.53 8.91 3.79
C VAL A 175 -4.78 8.85 4.66
N ALA A 176 -5.93 9.29 4.16
CA ALA A 176 -7.20 9.16 4.87
C ALA A 176 -7.52 7.70 5.22
N TYR A 177 -7.27 6.77 4.31
CA TYR A 177 -7.42 5.34 4.57
C TYR A 177 -6.48 4.86 5.69
N LEU A 178 -5.19 5.22 5.64
CA LEU A 178 -4.24 4.85 6.69
C LEU A 178 -4.60 5.43 8.06
N LEU A 179 -5.04 6.69 8.12
CA LEU A 179 -5.52 7.32 9.35
C LEU A 179 -6.68 6.54 9.96
N LEU A 180 -7.64 6.09 9.15
CA LEU A 180 -8.76 5.27 9.63
C LEU A 180 -8.29 3.89 10.14
N GLN A 181 -7.34 3.25 9.45
CA GLN A 181 -6.76 1.98 9.92
C GLN A 181 -6.03 2.16 11.25
N ALA A 182 -5.23 3.21 11.39
CA ALA A 182 -4.51 3.54 12.61
C ALA A 182 -5.46 3.84 13.79
N SER A 183 -6.51 4.63 13.55
CA SER A 183 -7.56 4.93 14.55
C SER A 183 -8.19 3.65 15.10
N ARG A 184 -8.50 2.67 14.24
CA ARG A 184 -9.08 1.38 14.65
C ARG A 184 -8.15 0.56 15.53
N LEU A 185 -6.84 0.78 15.45
CA LEU A 185 -5.82 0.06 16.19
C LEU A 185 -5.29 0.82 17.41
N GLY A 186 -5.86 1.99 17.71
CA GLY A 186 -5.37 2.85 18.79
C GLY A 186 -3.93 3.31 18.54
N ILE A 187 -3.58 3.61 17.28
CA ILE A 187 -2.33 4.25 16.90
C ILE A 187 -2.62 5.74 16.73
N GLY A 188 -1.91 6.59 17.48
CA GLY A 188 -2.10 8.04 17.43
C GLY A 188 -3.39 8.52 18.11
N ASP A 189 -3.76 9.78 17.85
CA ASP A 189 -5.01 10.36 18.32
C ASP A 189 -6.14 10.04 17.33
N SER A 190 -6.98 9.06 17.69
CA SER A 190 -8.12 8.60 16.88
C SER A 190 -9.10 9.72 16.51
N THR A 191 -9.28 10.72 17.39
CA THR A 191 -10.20 11.84 17.12
C THR A 191 -9.65 12.72 16.01
N SER A 192 -8.39 13.15 16.14
CA SER A 192 -7.71 13.95 15.13
C SER A 192 -7.58 13.20 13.79
N TYR A 193 -7.22 11.92 13.84
CA TYR A 193 -7.05 11.09 12.64
C TYR A 193 -8.36 10.90 11.89
N THR A 194 -9.45 10.56 12.58
CA THR A 194 -10.77 10.37 11.95
C THR A 194 -11.30 11.69 11.39
N LYS A 195 -11.10 12.81 12.09
CA LYS A 195 -11.46 14.15 11.60
C LYS A 195 -10.70 14.51 10.32
N MET A 196 -9.38 14.29 10.29
CA MET A 196 -8.56 14.53 9.11
C MET A 196 -8.96 13.62 7.94
N ALA A 197 -9.14 12.32 8.19
CA ALA A 197 -9.57 11.38 7.15
C ALA A 197 -10.92 11.79 6.54
N LYS A 198 -11.89 12.16 7.38
CA LYS A 198 -13.19 12.66 6.92
C LYS A 198 -13.04 13.93 6.08
N SER A 199 -12.21 14.89 6.48
CA SER A 199 -12.05 16.14 5.72
C SER A 199 -11.48 15.90 4.32
N GLN A 200 -10.59 14.92 4.13
CA GLN A 200 -10.07 14.56 2.81
C GLN A 200 -11.15 13.92 1.94
N MET A 201 -12.00 13.05 2.51
CA MET A 201 -13.15 12.46 1.79
C MET A 201 -14.18 13.51 1.43
N ASP A 202 -14.54 14.37 2.37
CA ASP A 202 -15.48 15.47 2.14
C ASP A 202 -14.96 16.42 1.04
N TYR A 203 -13.64 16.69 1.00
CA TYR A 203 -13.04 17.47 -0.09
C TYR A 203 -13.26 16.79 -1.44
N ALA A 204 -12.92 15.50 -1.56
CA ALA A 204 -13.10 14.74 -2.80
C ALA A 204 -14.57 14.71 -3.26
N LEU A 205 -15.51 14.67 -2.30
CA LEU A 205 -16.95 14.61 -2.55
C LEU A 205 -17.60 15.99 -2.72
N GLY A 206 -16.88 17.07 -2.47
CA GLY A 206 -17.28 18.43 -2.86
C GLY A 206 -17.56 19.42 -1.75
N SER A 207 -16.94 19.29 -0.58
CA SER A 207 -16.98 20.32 0.48
C SER A 207 -16.49 21.70 0.02
N THR A 208 -15.79 21.76 -1.12
CA THR A 208 -15.32 22.99 -1.76
C THR A 208 -16.35 23.63 -2.71
N GLY A 209 -17.53 23.01 -2.89
CA GLY A 209 -18.57 23.39 -3.83
C GLY A 209 -18.51 22.66 -5.18
N PHE A 210 -17.58 21.72 -5.36
CA PHE A 210 -17.39 20.93 -6.58
C PHE A 210 -16.88 19.53 -6.22
N SER A 211 -17.60 18.48 -6.65
CA SER A 211 -17.17 17.09 -6.46
C SER A 211 -16.04 16.76 -7.43
N TYR A 212 -15.06 15.98 -7.00
CA TYR A 212 -14.01 15.44 -7.86
C TYR A 212 -14.25 13.98 -8.23
N VAL A 213 -15.44 13.45 -7.92
CA VAL A 213 -15.86 12.09 -8.27
C VAL A 213 -16.90 12.18 -9.38
N ILE A 214 -16.61 11.54 -10.52
CA ILE A 214 -17.48 11.55 -11.72
C ILE A 214 -18.84 10.96 -11.37
N GLY A 215 -19.91 11.68 -11.73
CA GLY A 215 -21.29 11.25 -11.48
C GLY A 215 -21.79 11.46 -10.05
N VAL A 216 -21.00 12.09 -9.17
CA VAL A 216 -21.38 12.37 -7.79
C VAL A 216 -21.56 13.88 -7.59
N GLY A 217 -22.68 14.27 -6.97
CA GLY A 217 -23.01 15.67 -6.71
C GLY A 217 -23.56 16.41 -7.94
N SER A 218 -23.91 17.68 -7.75
CA SER A 218 -24.49 18.53 -8.82
C SER A 218 -23.45 19.14 -9.77
N LYS A 219 -22.16 19.11 -9.39
CA LYS A 219 -21.02 19.59 -10.20
C LYS A 219 -19.84 18.64 -10.02
N TYR A 220 -19.33 18.09 -11.11
CA TYR A 220 -18.21 17.14 -11.15
C TYR A 220 -17.45 17.22 -12.48
N PRO A 221 -16.25 16.60 -12.63
CA PRO A 221 -15.51 16.60 -13.89
C PRO A 221 -16.26 15.85 -14.99
N THR A 222 -16.50 16.51 -16.12
CA THR A 222 -17.20 15.90 -17.28
C THR A 222 -16.26 15.46 -18.39
N HIS A 223 -14.96 15.70 -18.25
CA HIS A 223 -13.92 15.36 -19.22
C HIS A 223 -12.73 14.76 -18.48
N ALA A 224 -12.78 13.46 -18.24
CA ALA A 224 -11.63 12.71 -17.73
C ALA A 224 -10.65 12.44 -18.89
N GLN A 225 -9.36 12.62 -18.64
CA GLN A 225 -8.28 12.25 -19.55
C GLN A 225 -7.55 11.04 -19.00
#